data_AF-A0A939FFV3-F1
#
_entry.id   AF-A0A939FFV3-F1
#
_cell.length_a   1.000
_cell.length_b   1.000
_cell.length_c   1.000
_cell.angle_alpha   90.00
_cell.angle_beta   90.00
_cell.angle_gamma   90.00
#
_symmetry.space_group_name_H-M   'P 1'
#
loop_
_entity.id
_entity.type
_entity.pdbx_description
1 polymer ?
#
loop_
_entity_poly.entity_id
_entity_poly.type
_entity_poly.pdbx_seq_one_letter_code
_entity_poly.pdbx_strand_id
1 'polypeptide(L)'
;FKAFAGKHVRALPVPDVSGQSRKFFDQLGDYAVSQGAKGLAWVRVAEDSSLTGPIAKFLTQENVAELTKRLSLAPGHAVFFGAGEF
;
A
#
# COMPACT_ATOMS: atom_id res chain seq x y z
N PHE A 1 -3.50 -12.11 2.90
CA PHE A 1 -4.60 -11.12 2.82
C PHE A 1 -5.66 -11.59 1.83
N LYS A 2 -6.90 -11.84 2.28
CA LYS A 2 -7.94 -12.51 1.46
C LYS A 2 -8.28 -11.76 0.16
N ALA A 3 -8.25 -10.42 0.17
CA ALA A 3 -8.60 -9.63 -1.02
C ALA A 3 -7.61 -9.79 -2.18
N PHE A 4 -6.38 -10.25 -1.92
CA PHE A 4 -5.32 -10.51 -2.91
C PHE A 4 -5.22 -12.00 -3.32
N ALA A 5 -5.85 -12.91 -2.57
CA ALA A 5 -5.70 -14.34 -2.82
C ALA A 5 -6.20 -14.72 -4.22
N GLY A 6 -5.37 -15.43 -4.99
CA GLY A 6 -5.68 -15.87 -6.35
C GLY A 6 -5.74 -14.76 -7.40
N LYS A 7 -5.24 -13.55 -7.09
CA LYS A 7 -5.24 -12.40 -8.01
C LYS A 7 -3.84 -11.95 -8.34
N HIS A 8 -3.70 -11.25 -9.46
CA HIS A 8 -2.47 -10.53 -9.77
C HIS A 8 -2.43 -9.21 -8.99
N VAL A 9 -1.36 -9.00 -8.24
CA VAL A 9 -1.18 -7.81 -7.39
C VAL A 9 -0.10 -6.93 -7.98
N ARG A 10 -0.42 -5.64 -8.17
CA ARG A 10 0.55 -4.60 -8.54
C ARG A 10 0.72 -3.64 -7.39
N ALA A 11 1.96 -3.23 -7.14
CA ALA A 11 2.33 -2.28 -6.11
C ALA A 11 2.93 -1.02 -6.76
N LEU A 12 2.51 0.15 -6.27
CA LEU A 12 3.00 1.44 -6.72
C LEU A 12 3.62 2.19 -5.52
N PRO A 13 4.96 2.29 -5.43
CA PRO A 13 5.60 3.14 -4.45
C PRO A 13 5.46 4.61 -4.85
N VAL A 14 5.10 5.46 -3.89
CA VAL A 14 4.92 6.90 -4.04
C VAL A 14 5.77 7.60 -2.97
N PRO A 15 6.80 8.38 -3.36
CA PRO A 15 7.63 9.12 -2.41
C PRO A 15 6.91 10.37 -1.89
N ASP A 16 7.52 11.03 -0.90
CA ASP A 16 7.16 12.37 -0.42
C ASP A 16 5.71 12.54 0.08
N VAL A 17 5.16 11.51 0.73
CA VAL A 17 3.81 11.52 1.29
C VAL A 17 3.77 11.64 2.82
N SER A 18 4.91 11.92 3.47
CA SER A 18 5.00 12.07 4.94
C SER A 18 4.06 13.15 5.49
N GLY A 19 3.85 14.23 4.76
CA GLY A 19 2.92 15.31 5.13
C GLY A 19 1.44 14.99 4.89
N GLN A 20 1.11 13.87 4.24
CA GLN A 20 -0.27 13.53 3.91
C GLN A 20 -0.98 12.89 5.10
N SER A 21 -2.19 13.39 5.38
CA SER A 21 -3.03 12.85 6.45
C SER A 21 -3.59 11.47 6.08
N ARG A 22 -4.02 10.70 7.09
CA ARG A 22 -4.74 9.44 6.89
C ARG A 22 -5.93 9.59 5.91
N LYS A 23 -6.66 10.71 6.03
CA LYS A 23 -7.83 11.04 5.20
C LYS A 23 -7.49 11.13 3.71
N PHE A 24 -6.29 11.61 3.35
CA PHE A 24 -5.84 11.66 1.95
C PHE A 24 -5.81 10.26 1.32
N PHE A 25 -5.24 9.29 2.04
CA PHE A 25 -5.17 7.90 1.54
C PHE A 25 -6.54 7.23 1.47
N ASP A 26 -7.41 7.50 2.44
CA ASP A 26 -8.78 6.97 2.42
C ASP A 26 -9.58 7.57 1.24
N GLN A 27 -9.45 8.88 0.97
CA GLN A 27 -10.04 9.55 -0.20
C GLN A 27 -9.53 9.01 -1.54
N LEU A 28 -8.23 8.67 -1.64
CA LEU A 28 -7.70 7.98 -2.82
C LEU A 28 -8.32 6.59 -3.00
N GLY A 29 -8.64 5.91 -1.90
CA GLY A 29 -9.40 4.66 -1.93
C GLY A 29 -10.79 4.83 -2.50
N ASP A 30 -11.53 5.82 -2.01
CA ASP A 30 -12.87 6.16 -2.52
C ASP A 30 -12.82 6.56 -3.99
N TYR A 31 -11.81 7.34 -4.39
CA TYR A 31 -11.59 7.71 -5.77
C TYR A 31 -11.34 6.47 -6.65
N ALA A 32 -10.45 5.56 -6.24
CA ALA A 32 -10.20 4.34 -7.02
C ALA A 32 -11.48 3.50 -7.18
N VAL A 33 -12.32 3.43 -6.15
CA VAL A 33 -13.63 2.77 -6.24
C VAL A 33 -14.55 3.46 -7.23
N SER A 34 -14.59 4.80 -7.24
CA SER A 34 -15.35 5.58 -8.23
C SER A 34 -14.89 5.32 -9.68
N GLN A 35 -13.62 4.95 -9.87
CA GLN A 35 -13.05 4.56 -11.16
C GLN A 35 -13.27 3.08 -11.50
N GLY A 36 -14.10 2.36 -10.73
CA GLY A 36 -14.44 0.95 -10.98
C GLY A 36 -13.53 -0.07 -10.31
N ALA A 37 -12.55 0.35 -9.50
CA ALA A 37 -11.78 -0.60 -8.70
C ALA A 37 -12.65 -1.19 -7.58
N LYS A 38 -12.34 -2.42 -7.15
CA LYS A 38 -12.99 -3.03 -5.96
C LYS A 38 -12.47 -2.44 -4.64
N GLY A 39 -11.46 -1.57 -4.69
CA GLY A 39 -10.81 -0.94 -3.55
C GLY A 39 -9.34 -0.63 -3.85
N LEU A 40 -8.73 0.17 -2.99
CA LEU A 40 -7.30 0.48 -3.02
C LEU A 40 -6.71 0.17 -1.65
N ALA A 41 -5.83 -0.83 -1.60
CA ALA A 41 -5.09 -1.11 -0.39
C ALA A 41 -3.82 -0.26 -0.35
N TRP A 42 -3.37 0.13 0.83
CA TRP A 42 -2.15 0.94 0.96
C TRP A 42 -1.44 0.70 2.28
N VAL A 43 -0.15 1.02 2.30
CA VAL A 43 0.70 1.15 3.49
C VAL A 43 1.57 2.40 3.36
N ARG A 44 2.00 2.97 4.47
CA ARG A 44 2.98 4.06 4.53
C ARG A 44 4.18 3.62 5.35
N VAL A 45 5.36 4.09 4.98
CA VAL A 45 6.61 3.87 5.70
C VAL A 45 6.76 4.99 6.72
N ALA A 46 6.70 4.63 8.00
CA ALA A 46 6.92 5.55 9.10
C ALA A 46 8.42 5.91 9.23
N GLU A 47 8.73 6.90 10.07
CA GLU A 47 10.11 7.36 10.30
C GLU A 47 11.04 6.26 10.84
N ASP A 48 10.50 5.34 11.63
CA ASP A 48 11.20 4.16 12.15
C ASP A 48 11.33 3.02 11.12
N SER A 49 11.02 3.28 9.84
CA SER A 49 10.96 2.31 8.75
C SER A 49 9.90 1.20 8.93
N SER A 50 8.99 1.33 9.89
CA SER A 50 7.85 0.42 10.02
C SER A 50 6.77 0.72 8.99
N LEU A 51 6.03 -0.31 8.57
CA LEU A 51 4.86 -0.14 7.72
C LEU A 51 3.62 0.08 8.58
N THR A 52 2.86 1.13 8.26
CA THR A 52 1.56 1.39 8.88
C THR A 52 0.46 1.53 7.82
N GLY A 53 -0.77 1.16 8.15
CA GLY A 53 -1.90 1.23 7.21
C GLY A 53 -2.84 0.02 7.30
N PRO A 54 -3.94 0.04 6.53
CA PRO A 54 -5.00 -0.99 6.60
C PRO A 54 -4.50 -2.42 6.43
N ILE A 55 -3.50 -2.62 5.54
CA ILE A 55 -2.99 -3.96 5.25
C ILE A 55 -1.72 -4.33 6.00
N ALA A 56 -1.08 -3.39 6.71
CA ALA A 56 0.24 -3.59 7.33
C ALA A 56 0.24 -4.78 8.32
N LYS A 57 -0.84 -4.93 9.12
CA LYS A 57 -1.01 -6.04 10.06
C LYS A 57 -1.10 -7.43 9.43
N PHE A 58 -1.32 -7.52 8.12
CA PHE A 58 -1.40 -8.80 7.39
C PHE A 58 -0.09 -9.15 6.68
N LEU A 59 0.92 -8.28 6.75
CA LEU A 59 2.25 -8.52 6.19
C LEU A 59 3.13 -9.15 7.25
N THR A 60 3.84 -10.23 6.88
CA THR A 60 4.89 -10.83 7.71
C THR A 60 6.17 -10.00 7.59
N GLN A 61 7.09 -10.17 8.54
CA GLN A 61 8.39 -9.48 8.48
C GLN A 61 9.15 -9.77 7.18
N GLU A 62 9.07 -10.99 6.68
CA GLU A 62 9.66 -11.39 5.38
C GLU A 62 9.01 -10.64 4.20
N ASN A 63 7.68 -10.52 4.18
CA ASN A 63 6.98 -9.75 3.15
C ASN A 63 7.39 -8.28 3.18
N VAL A 64 7.56 -7.70 4.38
CA VAL A 64 8.00 -6.31 4.54
C VAL A 64 9.42 -6.14 4.01
N ALA A 65 10.36 -7.01 4.39
CA ALA A 65 11.74 -6.96 3.92
C ALA A 65 11.83 -7.05 2.39
N GLU A 66 11.08 -7.97 1.78
CA GLU A 66 11.08 -8.14 0.33
C GLU A 66 10.42 -6.96 -0.40
N LEU A 67 9.33 -6.40 0.13
CA LEU A 67 8.70 -5.19 -0.40
C LEU A 67 9.65 -3.99 -0.35
N THR A 68 10.30 -3.77 0.80
CA THR A 68 11.28 -2.70 0.98
C THR A 68 12.43 -2.83 0.00
N LYS A 69 12.95 -4.05 -0.22
CA LYS A 69 14.01 -4.32 -1.17
C LYS A 69 13.59 -4.09 -2.62
N ARG A 70 12.44 -4.63 -3.04
CA ARG A 70 11.96 -4.56 -4.44
C ARG A 70 11.55 -3.16 -4.86
N LEU A 71 10.95 -2.40 -3.93
CA LEU A 71 10.38 -1.08 -4.22
C LEU A 71 11.27 0.07 -3.70
N SER A 72 12.46 -0.25 -3.18
CA SER A 72 13.41 0.70 -2.59
C SER A 72 12.71 1.68 -1.63
N LEU A 73 11.95 1.13 -0.67
CA LEU A 73 11.14 1.93 0.24
C LEU A 73 12.01 2.65 1.27
N ALA A 74 11.71 3.92 1.50
CA ALA A 74 12.31 4.76 2.52
C ALA A 74 11.22 5.44 3.37
N PRO A 75 11.54 5.91 4.59
CA PRO A 75 10.65 6.75 5.37
C PRO A 75 10.03 7.88 4.55
N GLY A 76 8.72 8.08 4.71
CA GLY A 76 7.97 9.08 3.94
C GLY A 76 7.43 8.57 2.60
N HIS A 77 7.67 7.31 2.23
CA HIS A 77 6.99 6.67 1.11
C HIS A 77 5.62 6.11 1.52
N ALA A 78 4.72 5.94 0.56
CA ALA A 78 3.61 5.01 0.64
C ALA A 78 3.64 4.02 -0.52
N VAL A 79 3.00 2.87 -0.32
CA VAL A 79 2.79 1.88 -1.36
C VAL A 79 1.30 1.63 -1.50
N PHE A 80 0.79 1.82 -2.70
CA PHE A 80 -0.58 1.48 -3.07
C PHE A 80 -0.61 0.13 -3.78
N PHE A 81 -1.65 -0.65 -3.53
CA PHE A 81 -1.80 -2.01 -4.03
C PHE A 81 -3.13 -2.15 -4.76
N GLY A 82 -3.05 -2.56 -6.02
CA GLY A 82 -4.19 -2.97 -6.83
C GLY A 82 -4.16 -4.49 -7.03
N ALA A 83 -5.32 -5.15 -6.94
CA ALA A 83 -5.45 -6.58 -7.16
C ALA A 83 -6.59 -6.89 -8.14
N GLY A 84 -6.29 -7.58 -9.23
CA GLY A 84 -7.22 -7.86 -10.32
C GLY A 84 -6.94 -9.17 -11.04
N GLU A 85 -7.81 -9.50 -11.98
CA GLU A 85 -7.60 -10.56 -12.97
C GLU A 85 -6.67 -10.05 -14.08
N PHE A 86 -6.07 -10.98 -14.83
CA PHE A 86 -5.16 -10.68 -15.93
C PHE A 86 -5.90 -10.41 -17.23
#